data_AF-A0A7Y0GUA3-F1
#
_entry.id   AF-A0A7Y0GUA3-F1
#
_cell.length_a   1.000
_cell.length_b   1.000
_cell.length_c   1.000
_cell.angle_alpha   90.00
_cell.angle_beta   90.00
_cell.angle_gamma   90.00
#
_symmetry.space_group_name_H-M   'P 1'
#
loop_
_entity.id
_entity.type
_entity.pdbx_description
1 polymer ?
#
loop_
_entity_poly.entity_id
_entity_poly.type
_entity_poly.pdbx_seq_one_letter_code
_entity_poly.pdbx_strand_id
1 'polypeptide(L)'
;MVEGRDGKVYVNGTLLQEPYVFPGDRASDVNFRVTVPVGTLWVMGDHRSDSSDSRFHQQDPGKGFVPLSAVVGRAFIIVWPLDRLGTLDRPTTFDQAAVSVRP
;
A
#
# COMPACT_ATOMS: atom_id res chain seq x y z
N MET A 1 -3.30 10.81 -3.56
CA MET A 1 -2.93 10.25 -4.87
C MET A 1 -1.87 9.19 -4.68
N VAL A 2 -2.00 8.06 -5.38
CA VAL A 2 -0.99 6.99 -5.45
C VAL A 2 -0.67 6.74 -6.91
N GLU A 3 0.61 6.60 -7.23
CA GLU A 3 1.08 6.38 -8.60
C GLU A 3 2.13 5.27 -8.64
N GLY A 4 1.91 4.27 -9.48
CA GLY A 4 2.94 3.33 -9.91
C GLY A 4 3.53 3.80 -11.23
N ARG A 5 4.85 4.06 -11.26
CA ARG A 5 5.57 4.37 -12.51
C ARG A 5 7.01 3.86 -12.45
N ASP A 6 7.50 3.35 -13.57
CA ASP A 6 8.89 2.89 -13.76
C ASP A 6 9.35 1.88 -12.69
N GLY A 7 8.46 1.01 -12.23
CA GLY A 7 8.81 0.03 -11.19
C GLY A 7 8.78 0.56 -9.76
N LYS A 8 8.30 1.78 -9.53
CA LYS A 8 8.30 2.48 -8.24
C LYS A 8 6.90 2.95 -7.87
N VAL A 9 6.64 3.12 -6.57
CA VAL A 9 5.39 3.68 -6.05
C VAL A 9 5.63 5.06 -5.45
N TYR A 10 4.73 5.99 -5.73
CA TYR A 10 4.75 7.36 -5.23
C TYR A 10 3.45 7.68 -4.51
N VAL A 11 3.55 8.29 -3.34
CA VAL A 11 2.42 8.82 -2.57
C VAL A 11 2.46 10.33 -2.62
N ASN A 12 1.46 10.94 -3.27
CA ASN A 12 1.40 12.38 -3.54
C ASN A 12 2.69 12.93 -4.19
N GLY A 13 3.28 12.16 -5.11
CA GLY A 13 4.52 12.54 -5.80
C GLY A 13 5.81 12.23 -5.04
N THR A 14 5.74 11.88 -3.76
CA THR A 14 6.89 11.46 -2.96
C THR A 14 7.15 9.97 -3.13
N LEU A 15 8.39 9.58 -3.44
CA LEU A 15 8.77 8.18 -3.53
C LEU A 15 8.51 7.45 -2.20
N LEU A 16 7.82 6.32 -2.28
CA LEU A 16 7.64 5.43 -1.14
C LEU A 16 8.84 4.47 -1.07
N GLN A 17 9.51 4.44 0.08
CA GLN A 17 10.54 3.44 0.34
C GLN A 17 9.88 2.17 0.87
N GLU A 18 10.12 1.06 0.17
CA GLU A 18 9.42 -0.20 0.40
C GLU A 18 10.40 -1.35 0.69
N PRO A 19 11.10 -1.34 1.84
CA PRO A 19 12.03 -2.41 2.20
C PRO A 19 11.34 -3.76 2.45
N TYR A 20 10.00 -3.76 2.54
CA TYR A 20 9.15 -4.92 2.77
C TYR A 20 8.74 -5.66 1.49
N VAL A 21 8.99 -5.09 0.30
CA VAL A 21 8.64 -5.76 -0.97
C VAL A 21 9.46 -7.04 -1.11
N PHE A 22 8.79 -8.10 -1.57
CA PHE A 22 9.40 -9.41 -1.72
C PHE A 22 10.66 -9.35 -2.61
N PRO A 23 11.78 -9.98 -2.21
CA PRO A 23 13.01 -9.92 -2.98
C PRO A 23 12.83 -10.42 -4.42
N GLY A 24 13.21 -9.58 -5.39
CA GLY A 24 13.06 -9.86 -6.82
C GLY A 24 11.88 -9.15 -7.48
N ASP A 25 10.93 -8.66 -6.70
CA ASP A 25 9.81 -7.87 -7.22
C ASP A 25 10.19 -6.39 -7.44
N ARG A 26 9.55 -5.77 -8.43
CA ARG A 26 9.46 -4.31 -8.52
C ARG A 26 8.32 -3.84 -7.64
N ALA A 27 8.38 -2.60 -7.16
CA ALA A 27 7.27 -2.01 -6.42
C ALA A 27 5.98 -1.93 -7.27
N SER A 28 6.10 -1.83 -8.60
CA SER A 28 4.96 -2.09 -9.46
C SER A 28 5.37 -2.41 -10.89
N ASP A 29 4.90 -3.55 -11.42
CA ASP A 29 5.08 -3.91 -12.83
C ASP A 29 4.06 -3.25 -13.76
N VAL A 30 3.03 -2.61 -13.18
CA VAL A 30 2.00 -1.90 -13.92
C VAL A 30 2.05 -0.42 -13.60
N ASN A 31 1.91 0.40 -14.65
CA ASN A 31 1.76 1.85 -14.46
C ASN A 31 0.31 2.16 -14.11
N PHE A 32 0.11 2.97 -13.07
CA PHE A 32 -1.21 3.44 -12.67
C PHE A 32 -1.10 4.80 -11.98
N ARG A 33 -2.19 5.57 -12.00
CA ARG A 33 -2.31 6.81 -11.23
C ARG A 33 -3.75 6.95 -10.74
N VAL A 34 -3.92 6.98 -9.43
CA VAL A 34 -5.24 7.02 -8.79
C VAL A 34 -5.30 8.05 -7.68
N THR A 35 -6.46 8.69 -7.53
CA THR A 35 -6.79 9.47 -6.34
C THR A 35 -7.67 8.63 -5.44
N VAL A 36 -7.15 8.25 -4.27
CA VAL A 36 -7.89 7.44 -3.29
C VAL A 36 -9.08 8.25 -2.78
N PRO A 37 -10.33 7.78 -3.00
CA PRO A 37 -11.51 8.44 -2.45
C PRO A 37 -11.49 8.46 -0.91
N VAL A 38 -12.10 9.50 -0.33
CA VAL A 38 -12.31 9.57 1.12
C VAL A 38 -13.07 8.33 1.61
N GLY A 39 -12.66 7.77 2.75
CA GLY A 39 -13.30 6.58 3.32
C GLY A 39 -12.89 5.25 2.68
N THR A 40 -11.87 5.25 1.82
CA THR A 40 -11.39 4.05 1.13
C THR A 40 -9.87 3.91 1.20
N LEU A 41 -9.36 2.74 0.82
CA LEU A 41 -7.95 2.39 0.74
C LEU A 41 -7.59 1.91 -0.67
N TRP A 42 -6.35 2.19 -1.05
CA TRP A 42 -5.65 1.51 -2.13
C TRP A 42 -4.65 0.55 -1.50
N VAL A 43 -4.80 -0.76 -1.74
CA VAL A 43 -4.00 -1.79 -1.07
C VAL A 43 -3.15 -2.53 -2.09
N MET A 44 -1.92 -2.87 -1.68
CA MET A 44 -0.97 -3.60 -2.51
C MET A 44 -0.29 -4.67 -1.66
N GLY A 45 -0.20 -5.90 -2.16
CA GLY A 45 0.49 -6.98 -1.47
C GLY A 45 2.02 -6.82 -1.54
N ASP A 46 2.73 -7.33 -0.53
CA ASP A 46 4.20 -7.23 -0.47
C ASP A 46 4.90 -8.15 -1.49
N HIS A 47 4.28 -9.27 -1.83
CA HIS A 47 4.65 -10.13 -2.95
C HIS A 47 3.91 -9.64 -4.20
N ARG A 48 4.45 -8.58 -4.82
CA ARG A 48 3.83 -7.79 -5.88
C ARG A 48 3.50 -8.61 -7.12
N SER A 49 4.33 -9.60 -7.45
CA SER A 49 4.18 -10.49 -8.59
C SER A 49 3.07 -11.54 -8.42
N ASP A 50 2.68 -11.84 -7.18
CA ASP A 50 1.67 -12.86 -6.84
C ASP A 50 0.40 -12.26 -6.22
N SER A 51 0.29 -10.93 -6.20
CA SER A 51 -0.84 -10.23 -5.59
C SER A 51 -1.79 -9.65 -6.64
N SER A 52 -2.97 -10.25 -6.73
CA SER A 52 -4.14 -9.66 -7.42
C SER A 52 -4.78 -8.58 -6.53
N ASP A 53 -4.06 -7.49 -6.29
CA ASP A 53 -4.50 -6.41 -5.41
C ASP A 53 -5.23 -5.28 -6.19
N SER A 54 -5.40 -4.11 -5.56
CA SER A 54 -6.11 -2.95 -6.13
C SER A 54 -5.69 -2.63 -7.57
N ARG A 55 -4.41 -2.85 -7.92
CA ARG A 55 -3.87 -2.61 -9.27
C ARG A 55 -4.63 -3.39 -10.35
N PHE A 56 -5.03 -4.62 -10.05
CA PHE A 56 -5.67 -5.54 -10.98
C PHE A 56 -7.21 -5.51 -10.91
N HIS A 57 -7.78 -4.94 -9.85
CA HIS A 57 -9.23 -4.85 -9.63
C HIS A 57 -9.86 -3.51 -10.07
N GLN A 58 -9.17 -2.71 -10.89
CA GLN A 58 -9.66 -1.39 -11.32
C GLN A 58 -10.94 -1.42 -12.18
N GLN A 59 -11.25 -2.57 -12.79
CA GLN A 59 -12.46 -2.76 -13.61
C GLN A 59 -13.68 -3.24 -12.80
N ASP A 60 -13.47 -3.62 -11.54
CA ASP A 60 -14.55 -4.07 -10.65
C ASP A 60 -15.43 -2.89 -10.21
N PRO A 61 -16.64 -3.12 -9.68
CA PRO A 61 -17.52 -2.05 -9.21
C PRO A 61 -16.86 -1.08 -8.21
N GLY A 62 -15.97 -1.58 -7.35
CA GLY A 62 -15.19 -0.78 -6.39
C GLY A 62 -13.95 -0.09 -6.99
N LYS A 63 -13.63 -0.32 -8.27
CA LYS A 63 -12.47 0.22 -8.99
C LYS A 63 -11.13 0.01 -8.28
N GLY A 64 -10.99 -1.14 -7.62
CA GLY A 64 -9.83 -1.51 -6.82
C GLY A 64 -9.77 -0.89 -5.42
N PHE A 65 -10.70 -0.01 -5.05
CA PHE A 65 -10.69 0.62 -3.72
C PHE A 65 -11.41 -0.23 -2.68
N VAL A 66 -10.81 -0.35 -1.50
CA VAL A 66 -11.38 -1.07 -0.36
C VAL A 66 -12.02 -0.06 0.60
N PRO A 67 -13.33 -0.13 0.92
CA PRO A 67 -13.94 0.77 1.87
C PRO A 67 -13.38 0.54 3.28
N LEU A 68 -13.17 1.61 4.05
CA LEU A 68 -12.69 1.52 5.43
C LEU A 68 -13.63 0.69 6.32
N SER A 69 -14.93 0.69 6.04
CA SER A 69 -15.92 -0.14 6.75
C SER A 69 -15.72 -1.64 6.57
N ALA A 70 -14.98 -2.07 5.56
CA ALA A 70 -14.61 -3.48 5.36
C ALA A 70 -13.30 -3.85 6.07
N VAL A 71 -12.60 -2.89 6.69
CA VAL A 71 -11.34 -3.13 7.40
C VAL A 71 -11.62 -3.52 8.84
N VAL A 72 -11.25 -4.73 9.21
CA VAL A 72 -11.38 -5.22 10.59
C VAL A 72 -10.33 -4.60 11.51
N GLY A 73 -9.11 -4.41 11.02
CA GLY A 73 -8.03 -3.82 11.81
C GLY A 73 -6.70 -3.74 11.06
N ARG A 74 -5.70 -3.15 11.72
CA ARG A 74 -4.32 -3.02 11.22
C ARG A 74 -3.42 -4.04 11.92
N ALA A 75 -2.58 -4.72 11.16
CA ALA A 75 -1.44 -5.47 11.72
C ALA A 75 -0.40 -4.48 12.29
N PHE A 76 0.03 -4.68 13.53
CA PHE A 76 0.97 -3.79 14.22
C PHE A 76 2.14 -4.52 14.90
N ILE A 77 2.11 -5.85 14.94
CA ILE A 77 3.14 -6.68 15.57
C ILE A 77 3.35 -7.96 14.77
N ILE A 78 4.60 -8.37 14.63
CA ILE A 78 5.03 -9.70 14.17
C ILE A 78 5.36 -10.50 15.42
N VAL A 79 4.68 -11.61 15.64
CA VAL A 79 4.91 -12.48 16.83
C VAL A 79 5.64 -13.78 16.50
N TRP A 80 5.79 -14.10 15.20
CA TRP A 80 6.42 -15.34 14.75
C TRP A 80 7.07 -15.16 13.36
N PRO A 81 8.22 -15.82 13.08
CA PRO A 81 9.07 -16.56 14.03
C PRO A 81 9.71 -15.64 15.08
N LEU A 82 10.17 -16.21 16.21
CA LEU A 82 10.60 -15.42 17.38
C LEU A 82 11.80 -14.49 17.08
N ASP A 83 12.66 -14.86 16.14
CA ASP A 83 13.76 -14.04 15.63
C ASP A 83 13.29 -12.81 14.83
N ARG A 84 12.02 -12.78 14.45
CA ARG A 84 11.35 -11.64 13.78
C ARG A 84 10.34 -10.92 14.68
N LEU A 85 10.32 -11.21 15.99
CA LEU A 85 9.44 -10.51 16.94
C LEU A 85 9.71 -9.00 16.89
N GLY A 86 8.69 -8.21 16.58
CA GLY A 86 8.83 -6.75 16.43
C GLY A 86 7.55 -6.05 16.01
N THR A 87 7.57 -4.72 15.96
CA THR A 87 6.44 -3.90 15.54
C THR A 87 6.45 -3.61 14.03
N LEU A 88 5.29 -3.32 13.48
CA LEU A 88 5.14 -2.87 12.09
C LEU A 88 5.00 -1.34 12.06
N ASP A 89 6.09 -0.67 11.71
CA ASP A 89 6.15 0.78 11.65
C ASP A 89 5.45 1.36 10.41
N ARG A 90 5.03 2.62 10.50
CA ARG A 90 4.49 3.37 9.36
C ARG A 90 5.64 4.07 8.64
N PRO A 91 5.79 3.91 7.30
CA PRO A 91 6.80 4.66 6.55
C PRO A 91 6.60 6.17 6.66
N THR A 92 7.70 6.92 6.80
CA THR A 92 7.68 8.38 6.95
C THR A 92 7.12 9.11 5.72
N THR A 93 7.10 8.47 4.55
CA THR A 93 6.40 8.97 3.36
C THR A 93 4.94 9.33 3.66
N PHE A 94 4.30 8.71 4.65
CA PHE A 94 2.91 8.99 5.01
C PHE A 94 2.74 10.13 6.03
N ASP A 95 3.81 10.75 6.51
CA ASP A 95 3.77 11.89 7.44
C ASP A 95 3.56 13.23 6.72
N GLN A 96 3.42 13.21 5.39
CA GLN A 96 3.07 14.38 4.59
C GLN A 96 1.73 14.99 5.06
N ALA A 97 1.65 16.31 5.17
CA ALA A 97 0.45 17.02 5.65
C ALA A 97 -0.85 16.64 4.91
N ALA A 98 -0.76 16.33 3.61
CA ALA A 98 -1.90 15.90 2.80
C ALA A 98 -2.37 14.45 3.07
N VAL A 99 -1.63 13.69 3.87
CA VAL A 99 -1.85 12.27 4.22
C VAL A 99 -2.04 12.09 5.73
N SER A 100 -1.65 13.09 6.53
CA SER A 100 -1.85 13.15 7.97
C SER A 100 -3.32 13.37 8.34
N VAL A 101 -4.17 12.37 8.10
CA VAL A 101 -5.39 12.24 8.89
C VAL A 101 -4.92 11.77 10.27
N ARG A 102 -5.02 12.67 11.27
CA ARG A 102 -4.86 12.27 12.67
C ARG A 102 -5.98 11.28 13.01
N PRO A 103 -5.68 10.23 13.80
CA PRO A 103 -6.71 9.30 14.26
C PRO A 103 -7.84 10.01 15.00
#